data_AF-A7IS83-F1
#
_entry.id   AF-A7IS83-F1
#
_cell.length_a   1.000
_cell.length_b   1.000
_cell.length_c   1.000
_cell.angle_alpha   90.00
_cell.angle_beta   90.00
_cell.angle_gamma   90.00
#
_symmetry.space_group_name_H-M   'P 1'
#
loop_
_entity.id
_entity.type
_entity.pdbx_description
1 polymer ?
#
loop_
_entity_poly.entity_id
_entity_poly.type
_entity_poly.pdbx_seq_one_letter_code
_entity_poly.pdbx_strand_id
1 'polypeptide(L)'
;TISLLGNAAVNLSDKCVKGITVNREICERYVFNSIGLVTYLNPYIGHHNGDLVGKICAQTGKGVREVVLERGLLSEEELNRILYPENLMNPHL
;
A
#
# COMPACT_ATOMS: atom_id res chain seq x y z
N THR A 1 25.96 -24.49 20.10
CA THR A 1 25.36 -23.31 19.42
C THR A 1 24.50 -23.69 18.22
N ILE A 2 24.98 -24.53 17.30
CA ILE A 2 24.19 -24.99 16.13
C ILE A 2 22.88 -25.69 16.54
N SER A 3 22.91 -26.58 17.53
CA SER A 3 21.70 -27.28 18.00
C SER A 3 20.66 -26.35 18.65
N LEU A 4 21.10 -25.25 19.28
CA LEU A 4 20.20 -24.30 19.91
C LEU A 4 19.42 -23.50 18.85
N LEU A 5 20.12 -23.03 17.81
CA LEU A 5 19.48 -22.34 16.68
C LEU A 5 18.54 -23.27 15.92
N GLY A 6 18.92 -24.53 15.71
CA GLY A 6 18.06 -25.53 15.09
C GLY A 6 16.76 -25.75 15.87
N ASN A 7 16.87 -25.96 17.18
CA ASN A 7 15.71 -26.15 18.05
C ASN A 7 14.84 -24.88 18.17
N ALA A 8 15.46 -23.69 18.15
CA ALA A 8 14.73 -22.42 18.16
C ALA A 8 13.94 -22.20 16.85
N ALA A 9 14.53 -22.52 15.70
CA ALA A 9 13.86 -22.40 14.41
C ALA A 9 12.65 -23.34 14.29
N VAL A 10 12.79 -24.59 14.75
CA VAL A 10 11.67 -25.55 14.77
C VAL A 10 10.56 -25.05 15.70
N ASN A 11 10.89 -24.59 16.91
CA ASN A 11 9.89 -24.04 17.82
C ASN A 11 9.20 -22.80 17.26
N LEU A 12 9.92 -21.87 16.63
CA LEU A 12 9.33 -20.69 16.00
C LEU A 12 8.36 -21.10 14.89
N SER A 13 8.75 -22.07 14.05
CA SER A 13 7.89 -22.61 13.00
C SER A 13 6.59 -23.19 13.56
N ASP A 14 6.71 -24.07 14.56
CA ASP A 14 5.58 -24.84 15.09
C ASP A 14 4.66 -24.04 16.01
N LYS A 15 5.23 -23.13 16.82
CA LYS A 15 4.50 -22.41 17.87
C LYS A 15 4.08 -20.99 17.48
N CYS A 16 4.60 -20.46 16.38
CA CYS A 16 4.28 -19.11 15.91
C CYS A 16 3.89 -19.12 14.43
N VAL A 17 4.81 -19.46 13.53
CA VAL A 17 4.64 -19.25 12.08
C VAL A 17 3.44 -20.00 11.52
N LYS A 18 3.26 -21.29 11.87
CA LYS A 18 2.13 -22.11 11.41
C LYS A 18 0.75 -21.54 11.79
N GLY A 19 0.68 -20.75 12.86
CA GLY A 19 -0.57 -20.17 13.37
C GLY A 19 -0.81 -18.72 12.97
N ILE A 20 0.07 -18.10 12.18
CA ILE A 20 -0.09 -16.71 11.75
C ILE A 20 -1.38 -16.58 10.95
N THR A 21 -2.21 -15.61 11.34
CA THR A 21 -3.41 -15.20 10.60
C THR A 21 -3.33 -13.72 10.26
N VAL A 22 -4.05 -13.29 9.24
CA VAL A 22 -4.05 -11.90 8.79
C VAL A 22 -5.26 -11.16 9.33
N ASN A 23 -5.04 -9.94 9.84
CA ASN A 23 -6.12 -8.98 10.00
C ASN A 23 -6.30 -8.23 8.68
N ARG A 24 -7.11 -8.80 7.78
CA ARG A 24 -7.28 -8.30 6.41
C ARG A 24 -7.72 -6.83 6.38
N GLU A 25 -8.70 -6.47 7.21
CA GLU A 25 -9.25 -5.10 7.26
C GLU A 25 -8.22 -4.07 7.71
N ILE A 26 -7.35 -4.41 8.66
CA ILE A 26 -6.24 -3.53 9.06
C ILE A 26 -5.23 -3.39 7.92
N CYS A 27 -4.85 -4.50 7.28
CA CYS A 27 -3.90 -4.46 6.17
C CYS A 27 -4.42 -3.62 4.99
N GLU A 28 -5.67 -3.80 4.60
CA GLU A 28 -6.31 -3.01 3.53
C GLU A 28 -6.35 -1.53 3.89
N ARG A 29 -6.70 -1.18 5.14
CA ARG A 29 -6.67 0.22 5.59
C ARG A 29 -5.26 0.82 5.53
N TYR A 30 -4.21 0.07 5.86
CA TYR A 30 -2.85 0.58 5.73
C TYR A 30 -2.46 0.84 4.28
N VAL A 31 -2.87 -0.02 3.35
CA VAL A 31 -2.60 0.18 1.92
C VAL A 31 -3.34 1.42 1.41
N PHE A 32 -4.67 1.48 1.59
CA PHE A 32 -5.49 2.53 0.99
C PHE A 32 -5.35 3.91 1.64
N ASN A 33 -4.82 3.98 2.87
CA ASN A 33 -4.51 5.24 3.54
C ASN A 33 -3.02 5.64 3.43
N SER A 34 -2.20 4.85 2.74
CA SER A 34 -0.79 5.17 2.55
C SER A 34 -0.60 6.30 1.55
N ILE A 35 0.13 7.34 1.95
CA ILE A 35 0.59 8.40 1.04
C ILE A 35 1.46 7.82 -0.09
N GLY A 36 2.14 6.70 0.17
CA GLY A 36 2.99 6.01 -0.80
C GLY A 36 2.25 5.51 -2.06
N LEU A 37 0.91 5.45 -2.03
CA LEU A 37 0.10 5.16 -3.22
C LEU A 37 0.31 6.19 -4.33
N VAL A 38 0.73 7.42 -4.01
CA VAL A 38 0.95 8.46 -5.01
C VAL A 38 1.99 8.07 -6.06
N THR A 39 3.00 7.28 -5.67
CA THR A 39 4.05 6.81 -6.58
C THR A 39 3.50 5.93 -7.70
N TYR A 40 2.45 5.15 -7.42
CA TYR A 40 1.76 4.34 -8.43
C TYR A 40 0.95 5.18 -9.42
N LEU A 41 0.58 6.40 -9.03
CA LEU A 41 -0.18 7.31 -9.88
C LEU A 41 0.73 8.16 -10.78
N ASN A 42 2.02 8.29 -10.46
CA ASN A 42 2.99 9.10 -11.21
C ASN A 42 3.01 8.83 -12.73
N PRO A 43 2.89 7.59 -13.24
CA PRO A 43 2.81 7.35 -14.69
C PRO A 43 1.59 7.97 -15.37
N TYR A 44 0.52 8.23 -14.63
CA TYR A 44 -0.75 8.76 -15.15
C TYR A 44 -0.90 10.26 -14.93
N ILE A 45 -0.50 10.75 -13.76
CA ILE A 45 -0.65 12.17 -13.38
C ILE A 45 0.65 12.97 -13.53
N GLY A 46 1.79 12.30 -13.73
CA GLY A 46 3.12 12.91 -13.76
C GLY A 46 3.70 13.17 -12.36
N HIS A 47 5.02 13.12 -12.25
CA HIS A 47 5.74 13.27 -10.96
C HIS A 47 5.41 14.59 -10.24
N HIS A 48 5.31 15.70 -10.98
CA HIS A 48 4.99 17.01 -10.40
C HIS A 48 3.63 17.02 -9.68
N ASN A 49 2.60 16.43 -10.30
CA ASN A 49 1.29 16.33 -9.66
C ASN A 49 1.33 15.34 -8.50
N GLY A 50 2.11 14.25 -8.62
CA GLY A 50 2.37 13.33 -7.51
C GLY A 50 2.95 14.03 -6.28
N ASP A 51 3.98 14.86 -6.44
CA ASP A 51 4.58 15.62 -5.35
C ASP A 51 3.57 16.56 -4.67
N LEU A 52 2.74 17.23 -5.47
CA LEU A 52 1.70 18.12 -4.97
C LEU A 52 0.61 17.35 -4.19
N VAL A 53 0.17 16.20 -4.69
CA VAL A 53 -0.79 15.33 -4.01
C VAL A 53 -0.20 14.83 -2.69
N GLY A 54 1.03 14.31 -2.70
CA GLY A 54 1.71 13.85 -1.50
C GLY A 54 1.85 14.93 -0.43
N LYS A 55 2.19 16.17 -0.85
CA LYS A 55 2.27 17.32 0.05
C LYS A 55 0.92 17.65 0.69
N ILE A 56 -0.17 17.64 -0.07
CA ILE A 56 -1.52 17.88 0.46
C ILE A 56 -1.90 16.79 1.46
N CYS A 57 -1.69 15.52 1.12
CA CYS A 57 -2.01 14.41 2.02
C CYS A 57 -1.25 14.53 3.35
N ALA A 58 0.04 14.87 3.30
CA ALA A 58 0.86 15.06 4.50
C ALA A 58 0.41 16.26 5.37
N GLN A 59 -0.10 17.33 4.75
CA GLN A 59 -0.54 18.53 5.46
C GLN A 59 -1.96 18.41 6.04
N THR A 60 -2.84 17.68 5.35
CA THR A 60 -4.28 17.64 5.65
C THR A 60 -4.74 16.34 6.29
N GLY A 61 -3.93 15.27 6.19
CA GLY A 61 -4.32 13.93 6.60
C GLY A 61 -5.31 13.24 5.64
N LYS A 62 -5.69 13.90 4.54
CA LYS A 62 -6.54 13.30 3.50
C LYS A 62 -5.85 12.15 2.78
N GLY A 63 -6.63 11.21 2.29
CA GLY A 63 -6.12 10.09 1.50
C GLY A 63 -5.76 10.50 0.07
N VAL A 64 -4.83 9.77 -0.55
CA VAL A 64 -4.38 10.01 -1.94
C VAL A 64 -5.56 10.01 -2.92
N ARG A 65 -6.47 9.03 -2.78
CA ARG A 65 -7.66 8.92 -3.63
C ARG A 65 -8.54 10.17 -3.58
N GLU A 66 -8.81 10.67 -2.37
CA GLU A 66 -9.62 11.87 -2.16
C GLU A 66 -8.99 13.08 -2.85
N VAL A 67 -7.70 13.32 -2.61
CA VAL A 67 -6.99 14.47 -3.17
C VAL A 67 -6.90 14.41 -4.69
N VAL A 68 -6.73 13.22 -5.28
CA VAL A 68 -6.68 13.05 -6.74
C VAL A 68 -8.03 13.36 -7.39
N LEU A 69 -9.13 12.91 -6.78
CA LEU A 69 -10.50 13.19 -7.24
C LEU A 69 -10.84 14.68 -7.09
N GLU A 70 -10.55 15.27 -5.93
CA GLU A 70 -10.80 16.70 -5.67
C GLU A 70 -10.07 17.61 -6.67
N ARG A 71 -8.89 17.19 -7.13
CA ARG A 71 -8.09 17.93 -8.11
C ARG A 71 -8.43 17.59 -9.56
N GLY A 72 -9.35 16.64 -9.80
CA GLY A 72 -9.74 16.21 -11.15
C GLY A 72 -8.60 15.63 -11.96
N LEU A 73 -7.61 15.00 -11.30
CA LEU A 73 -6.44 14.45 -11.98
C LEU A 73 -6.72 13.10 -12.64
N LEU A 74 -7.67 12.33 -12.08
CA LEU A 74 -8.16 11.06 -12.61
C LEU A 74 -9.65 10.91 -12.27
N SER A 75 -10.37 10.16 -13.08
CA SER A 75 -11.75 9.75 -12.77
C SER A 75 -11.79 8.67 -11.68
N GLU A 76 -12.96 8.46 -11.09
CA GLU A 76 -13.16 7.39 -10.11
C GLU A 76 -12.93 6.01 -10.74
N GLU A 77 -13.37 5.81 -11.97
CA GLU A 77 -13.18 4.58 -12.74
C GLU A 77 -11.71 4.33 -13.03
N GLU A 78 -10.94 5.37 -13.41
CA GLU A 78 -9.50 5.25 -13.64
C GLU A 78 -8.76 4.91 -12.37
N LEU A 79 -9.07 5.57 -11.25
CA LEU A 79 -8.50 5.28 -9.94
C LEU A 79 -8.82 3.85 -9.49
N ASN A 80 -10.06 3.40 -9.65
CA ASN A 80 -10.47 2.03 -9.32
C ASN A 80 -9.70 1.00 -10.15
N ARG A 81 -9.51 1.27 -11.44
CA ARG A 81 -8.75 0.39 -12.32
C ARG A 81 -7.27 0.36 -11.93
N ILE A 82 -6.65 1.52 -11.68
CA ILE A 82 -5.21 1.62 -11.39
C ILE A 82 -4.88 1.05 -10.00
N LEU A 83 -5.69 1.37 -8.99
CA LEU A 83 -5.47 0.96 -7.59
C LEU A 83 -6.12 -0.38 -7.25
N TYR A 84 -6.53 -1.16 -8.25
CA TYR A 84 -7.04 -2.51 -8.05
C TYR A 84 -5.94 -3.39 -7.39
N PRO A 85 -6.25 -4.23 -6.37
CA PRO A 85 -5.25 -4.92 -5.57
C PRO A 85 -4.20 -5.71 -6.40
N GLU A 86 -4.64 -6.33 -7.47
CA GLU A 86 -3.83 -7.11 -8.39
C GLU A 86 -2.78 -6.25 -9.11
N ASN A 87 -3.12 -5.00 -9.43
CA ASN A 87 -2.23 -4.03 -10.06
C ASN A 87 -1.23 -3.43 -9.05
N LEU A 88 -1.57 -3.39 -7.76
CA LEU A 88 -0.64 -3.00 -6.70
C LEU A 88 0.39 -4.10 -6.41
N MET A 89 0.01 -5.37 -6.54
CA MET A 89 0.93 -6.50 -6.34
C MET A 89 1.86 -6.72 -7.53
N ASN A 90 1.41 -6.40 -8.75
CA ASN A 90 2.19 -6.53 -9.98
C ASN A 90 2.09 -5.24 -10.82
N PRO A 91 2.79 -4.16 -10.42
CA PRO A 91 2.78 -2.94 -11.19
C PRO A 91 3.40 -3.16 -12.57
N HIS A 92 2.58 -3.06 -13.60
CA HIS A 92 3.04 -2.94 -14.98
C HIS A 92 3.23 -1.45 -15.27
N LEU A 93 4.50 -1.04 -15.42
CA LEU A 93 4.88 0.29 -15.90
C LEU A 93 4.60 0.42 -17.39
#